data_AF-A0A9W6AZP7-F1
#
_entry.id   AF-A0A9W6AZP7-F1
#
_cell.length_a   1.000
_cell.length_b   1.000
_cell.length_c   1.000
_cell.angle_alpha   90.00
_cell.angle_beta   90.00
_cell.angle_gamma   90.00
#
_symmetry.space_group_name_H-M   'P 1'
#
loop_
_entity.id
_entity.type
_entity.pdbx_description
1 polymer ?
#
loop_
_entity_poly.entity_id
_entity_poly.type
_entity_poly.pdbx_seq_one_letter_code
_entity_poly.pdbx_strand_id
1 'polypeptide(L)'
;MRNKRLNMIVIGLIVICVGIIGVLHFHSSSHQNAKAPVSRQGVKQSYLYDDKGTINTVSNGNKMRRQLDGSKDAKEVVALDADTNKVIYEKNAKQNTKIASLAKLMTLYLVAKKVHHLHNNWNQRIDVTNPNLRRMSHNSEFNGGFKFKANSYTVRQLYQAAIVGSSDSSTIALGEWVAGSDKQFIQDMNTQAKLWHLNAHFVSASGLENDDLAKYGFKITGKNKTGNEVSALATAVISRNILKDHPDILKDASQSSEKVAGQILVNVNPLLKNGSLADLVDGLNVDGLKTGFTDSAGLCFVGTAHPKGKHRIILVVLNDQKIFTNSAKMLKELYRNNPQQTKPKAVKQHKVKMAK
;
A
#
# COMPACT_ATOMS: atom_id res chain seq x y z
N MET A 1 -9.56 13.02 63.27
CA MET A 1 -8.78 13.09 64.53
C MET A 1 -7.44 12.38 64.34
N ARG A 2 -6.48 12.62 65.26
CA ARG A 2 -5.10 12.09 65.37
C ARG A 2 -4.72 10.78 64.64
N ASN A 3 -3.57 10.82 63.95
CA ASN A 3 -2.31 10.03 64.12
C ASN A 3 -2.38 8.50 64.32
N LYS A 4 -1.43 7.67 63.83
CA LYS A 4 0.05 7.84 63.85
C LYS A 4 0.79 7.22 62.62
N ARG A 5 2.08 7.57 62.49
CA ARG A 5 3.15 6.91 61.68
C ARG A 5 4.14 6.15 62.62
N LEU A 6 5.29 5.68 62.06
CA LEU A 6 6.53 5.14 62.67
C LEU A 6 6.53 3.62 62.98
N ASN A 7 7.64 2.85 62.92
CA ASN A 7 8.97 2.98 62.26
C ASN A 7 9.78 1.63 62.32
N MET A 8 11.06 1.61 61.88
CA MET A 8 12.12 0.58 62.13
C MET A 8 11.94 -0.76 61.37
N ILE A 9 12.96 -1.59 61.01
CA ILE A 9 14.45 -1.62 61.13
C ILE A 9 14.97 -2.44 59.88
N VAL A 10 16.16 -2.38 59.25
CA VAL A 10 17.50 -1.72 59.35
C VAL A 10 18.70 -2.67 59.67
N ILE A 11 19.70 -2.74 58.75
CA ILE A 11 21.01 -3.49 58.80
C ILE A 11 20.90 -5.04 58.69
N GLY A 12 21.83 -5.81 58.08
CA GLY A 12 22.99 -5.48 57.21
C GLY A 12 24.18 -6.50 57.29
N LEU A 13 25.06 -6.49 56.26
CA LEU A 13 26.40 -7.16 56.15
C LEU A 13 26.45 -8.72 56.05
N ILE A 14 27.54 -9.46 55.75
CA ILE A 14 28.69 -9.47 54.78
C ILE A 14 29.27 -10.94 54.83
N VAL A 15 30.38 -11.29 54.12
CA VAL A 15 31.29 -12.47 54.29
C VAL A 15 31.00 -13.71 53.40
N ILE A 16 31.96 -14.43 52.76
CA ILE A 16 33.27 -14.11 52.10
C ILE A 16 33.83 -15.36 51.34
N CYS A 17 35.00 -15.25 50.68
CA CYS A 17 35.90 -16.32 50.17
C CYS A 17 35.56 -17.12 48.88
N VAL A 18 36.53 -17.66 48.10
CA VAL A 18 37.87 -17.16 47.65
C VAL A 18 38.50 -18.10 46.59
N GLY A 19 39.27 -17.54 45.64
CA GLY A 19 40.49 -18.18 45.08
C GLY A 19 40.45 -18.84 43.69
N ILE A 20 41.59 -19.12 43.02
CA ILE A 20 42.95 -18.51 43.12
C ILE A 20 43.86 -18.90 41.90
N ILE A 21 44.74 -17.97 41.45
CA ILE A 21 46.00 -18.12 40.65
C ILE A 21 46.00 -18.80 39.25
N GLY A 22 46.79 -18.24 38.31
CA GLY A 22 47.33 -18.93 37.11
C GLY A 22 47.73 -18.00 35.94
N VAL A 23 49.03 -17.79 35.65
CA VAL A 23 49.54 -16.72 34.74
C VAL A 23 50.90 -17.10 34.06
N LEU A 24 51.11 -16.71 32.77
CA LEU A 24 52.35 -16.78 31.94
C LEU A 24 52.90 -18.20 31.58
N HIS A 25 53.75 -18.44 30.54
CA HIS A 25 53.80 -17.97 29.13
C HIS A 25 54.83 -18.80 28.29
N PHE A 26 54.89 -18.57 26.96
CA PHE A 26 56.00 -18.84 26.00
C PHE A 26 56.25 -20.22 25.31
N HIS A 27 56.02 -20.23 24.00
CA HIS A 27 56.81 -20.76 22.86
C HIS A 27 57.35 -22.22 22.76
N SER A 28 56.92 -22.90 21.68
CA SER A 28 57.82 -23.46 20.64
C SER A 28 57.13 -23.41 19.26
N SER A 29 57.79 -23.81 18.16
CA SER A 29 57.45 -23.34 16.79
C SER A 29 57.19 -24.44 15.75
N SER A 30 56.52 -24.03 14.65
CA SER A 30 56.57 -24.56 13.26
C SER A 30 55.41 -25.42 12.71
N HIS A 31 55.33 -25.41 11.37
CA HIS A 31 54.49 -26.19 10.43
C HIS A 31 52.96 -26.00 10.39
N GLN A 32 52.57 -25.04 9.54
CA GLN A 32 51.52 -25.13 8.50
C GLN A 32 50.24 -25.96 8.76
N ASN A 33 49.09 -25.29 8.77
CA ASN A 33 48.03 -25.54 7.78
C ASN A 33 47.01 -24.40 7.71
N ALA A 34 46.83 -23.79 6.53
CA ALA A 34 45.89 -22.69 6.33
C ALA A 34 44.47 -23.20 6.05
N LYS A 35 43.57 -23.17 7.05
CA LYS A 35 42.14 -23.41 6.83
C LYS A 35 41.44 -22.11 6.45
N ALA A 36 41.14 -21.96 5.16
CA ALA A 36 40.37 -20.84 4.63
C ALA A 36 38.96 -20.75 5.26
N PRO A 37 38.40 -19.54 5.45
CA PRO A 37 37.07 -19.38 6.03
C PRO A 37 35.98 -19.94 5.10
N VAL A 38 35.14 -20.84 5.61
CA VAL A 38 34.09 -21.52 4.84
C VAL A 38 33.10 -20.52 4.23
N SER A 39 33.07 -20.45 2.90
CA SER A 39 32.30 -19.46 2.15
C SER A 39 30.78 -19.72 2.20
N ARG A 40 30.07 -19.07 3.14
CA ARG A 40 28.60 -19.09 3.22
C ARG A 40 27.95 -18.20 2.15
N GLN A 41 28.09 -18.60 0.88
CA GLN A 41 27.33 -18.05 -0.25
C GLN A 41 25.82 -18.39 -0.11
N GLY A 42 24.97 -17.71 -0.89
CA GLY A 42 23.53 -17.96 -0.88
C GLY A 42 22.78 -17.15 -1.94
N VAL A 43 21.75 -17.75 -2.54
CA VAL A 43 21.17 -17.35 -3.83
C VAL A 43 20.05 -16.29 -3.69
N LYS A 44 19.80 -15.51 -4.76
CA LYS A 44 18.71 -14.52 -4.86
C LYS A 44 17.40 -15.23 -5.19
N GLN A 45 16.29 -14.66 -4.76
CA GLN A 45 14.95 -15.09 -5.15
C GLN A 45 14.24 -13.89 -5.79
N SER A 46 13.76 -14.08 -7.02
CA SER A 46 12.93 -13.12 -7.73
C SER A 46 11.71 -13.86 -8.26
N TYR A 47 10.53 -13.51 -7.76
CA TYR A 47 9.28 -14.13 -8.19
C TYR A 47 8.80 -13.44 -9.46
N LEU A 48 8.55 -14.23 -10.51
CA LEU A 48 7.63 -13.84 -11.58
C LEU A 48 6.23 -14.32 -11.20
N TYR A 49 5.28 -13.40 -11.20
CA TYR A 49 3.87 -13.72 -11.24
C TYR A 49 3.45 -13.73 -12.70
N ASP A 50 2.81 -14.80 -13.15
CA ASP A 50 2.08 -14.75 -14.42
C ASP A 50 0.77 -13.97 -14.24
N ASP A 51 0.06 -13.69 -15.35
CA ASP A 51 -1.26 -13.05 -15.30
C ASP A 51 -2.35 -13.98 -14.70
N LYS A 52 -1.98 -15.16 -14.16
CA LYS A 52 -2.84 -16.08 -13.37
C LYS A 52 -2.43 -16.12 -11.88
N GLY A 53 -1.55 -15.21 -11.42
CA GLY A 53 -1.11 -15.14 -10.03
C GLY A 53 -0.25 -16.33 -9.55
N THR A 54 0.14 -17.25 -10.44
CA THR A 54 0.93 -18.42 -10.09
C THR A 54 2.41 -18.05 -9.96
N ILE A 55 3.06 -18.57 -8.93
CA ILE A 55 4.48 -18.28 -8.65
C ILE A 55 5.35 -19.10 -9.60
N ASN A 56 5.85 -18.45 -10.66
CA ASN A 56 6.86 -19.03 -11.53
C ASN A 56 8.25 -18.67 -10.98
N THR A 57 8.88 -19.62 -10.28
CA THR A 57 10.22 -19.46 -9.71
C THR A 57 11.30 -19.54 -10.80
N VAL A 58 11.71 -18.38 -11.34
CA VAL A 58 12.91 -18.30 -12.17
C VAL A 58 14.15 -18.20 -11.29
N SER A 59 14.96 -19.25 -11.31
CA SER A 59 16.24 -19.36 -10.59
C SER A 59 17.36 -18.61 -11.31
N ASN A 60 17.95 -17.58 -10.67
CA ASN A 60 19.34 -17.15 -10.92
C ASN A 60 19.88 -16.07 -9.94
N GLY A 61 20.98 -16.38 -9.23
CA GLY A 61 22.07 -15.42 -8.88
C GLY A 61 21.98 -14.50 -7.65
N ASN A 62 22.46 -14.96 -6.48
CA ASN A 62 23.00 -14.24 -5.28
C ASN A 62 22.15 -13.25 -4.43
N LYS A 63 21.91 -13.57 -3.14
CA LYS A 63 21.05 -12.87 -2.16
C LYS A 63 21.04 -11.33 -2.23
N MET A 64 19.84 -10.74 -2.34
CA MET A 64 19.58 -9.37 -1.87
C MET A 64 19.57 -9.36 -0.34
N ARG A 65 20.70 -9.02 0.29
CA ARG A 65 20.94 -9.26 1.73
C ARG A 65 20.97 -8.00 2.61
N ARG A 66 20.27 -6.93 2.22
CA ARG A 66 20.04 -5.76 3.07
C ARG A 66 18.54 -5.49 3.19
N GLN A 67 18.07 -5.40 4.43
CA GLN A 67 16.79 -4.75 4.74
C GLN A 67 16.90 -3.29 4.29
N LEU A 68 15.91 -2.78 3.55
CA LEU A 68 15.90 -1.36 3.18
C LEU A 68 15.82 -0.52 4.46
N ASP A 69 16.52 0.61 4.54
CA ASP A 69 16.61 1.32 5.82
C ASP A 69 15.26 1.89 6.29
N GLY A 70 14.33 2.15 5.35
CA GLY A 70 12.94 2.51 5.63
C GLY A 70 11.99 1.33 5.92
N SER A 71 12.37 0.07 5.71
CA SER A 71 11.49 -1.09 5.97
C SER A 71 11.60 -1.67 7.38
N LYS A 72 12.17 -0.91 8.31
CA LYS A 72 12.35 -1.33 9.72
C LYS A 72 11.04 -1.26 10.49
N ASP A 73 10.39 -0.10 10.44
CA ASP A 73 9.21 0.22 11.26
C ASP A 73 7.92 -0.42 10.71
N ALA A 74 7.75 -0.48 9.38
CA ALA A 74 6.64 -1.17 8.69
C ALA A 74 6.50 -2.64 9.08
N LYS A 75 5.28 -3.16 9.29
CA LYS A 75 5.07 -4.60 9.52
C LYS A 75 5.21 -5.41 8.23
N GLU A 76 4.52 -5.01 7.17
CA GLU A 76 4.56 -5.65 5.84
C GLU A 76 5.00 -4.67 4.76
N VAL A 77 5.82 -5.13 3.81
CA VAL A 77 6.30 -4.35 2.66
C VAL A 77 6.40 -5.23 1.43
N VAL A 78 6.04 -4.72 0.25
CA VAL A 78 6.46 -5.29 -1.03
C VAL A 78 6.77 -4.19 -2.04
N ALA A 79 7.83 -4.38 -2.84
CA ALA A 79 8.13 -3.58 -4.01
C ALA A 79 8.04 -4.45 -5.27
N LEU A 80 7.21 -4.02 -6.22
CA LEU A 80 6.93 -4.70 -7.49
C LEU A 80 7.34 -3.80 -8.65
N ASP A 81 8.17 -4.33 -9.55
CA ASP A 81 8.44 -3.73 -10.86
C ASP A 81 7.21 -3.96 -11.75
N ALA A 82 6.45 -2.90 -12.01
CA ALA A 82 5.14 -2.99 -12.67
C ALA A 82 5.25 -3.36 -14.16
N ASP A 83 6.33 -2.91 -14.81
CA ASP A 83 6.63 -3.21 -16.21
C ASP A 83 6.96 -4.71 -16.42
N THR A 84 7.66 -5.35 -15.48
CA THR A 84 8.11 -6.76 -15.59
C THR A 84 7.38 -7.77 -14.70
N ASN A 85 6.46 -7.31 -13.85
CA ASN A 85 5.75 -8.10 -12.82
C ASN A 85 6.66 -8.84 -11.82
N LYS A 86 7.86 -8.29 -11.55
CA LYS A 86 8.85 -8.89 -10.64
C LYS A 86 8.78 -8.26 -9.25
N VAL A 87 8.64 -9.08 -8.21
CA VAL A 87 8.90 -8.62 -6.85
C VAL A 87 10.40 -8.43 -6.67
N ILE A 88 10.81 -7.21 -6.32
CA ILE A 88 12.21 -6.80 -6.13
C ILE A 88 12.60 -6.63 -4.65
N TYR A 89 11.60 -6.54 -3.75
CA TYR A 89 11.77 -6.59 -2.30
C TYR A 89 10.47 -7.06 -1.62
N GLU A 90 10.56 -7.88 -0.57
CA GLU A 90 9.42 -8.23 0.30
C GLU A 90 9.82 -8.32 1.78
N LYS A 91 8.88 -7.97 2.67
CA LYS A 91 8.88 -8.20 4.12
C LYS A 91 7.46 -8.63 4.50
N ASN A 92 7.29 -9.85 5.03
CA ASN A 92 6.00 -10.40 5.47
C ASN A 92 4.84 -10.36 4.43
N ALA A 93 5.14 -10.11 3.14
CA ALA A 93 4.17 -9.59 2.16
C ALA A 93 2.96 -10.48 1.84
N LYS A 94 2.95 -11.74 2.28
CA LYS A 94 1.91 -12.75 2.04
C LYS A 94 0.93 -12.89 3.21
N GLN A 95 1.21 -12.29 4.36
CA GLN A 95 0.30 -12.23 5.51
C GLN A 95 -0.87 -11.30 5.17
N ASN A 96 -2.10 -11.71 5.47
CA ASN A 96 -3.25 -10.82 5.40
C ASN A 96 -3.27 -9.91 6.63
N THR A 97 -3.53 -8.64 6.41
CA THR A 97 -3.66 -7.62 7.45
C THR A 97 -4.71 -6.61 7.00
N LYS A 98 -5.12 -5.71 7.90
CA LYS A 98 -6.07 -4.65 7.56
C LYS A 98 -5.40 -3.58 6.70
N ILE A 99 -5.95 -3.34 5.51
CA ILE A 99 -5.38 -2.37 4.55
C ILE A 99 -6.08 -1.00 4.53
N ALA A 100 -7.13 -0.80 5.35
CA ALA A 100 -7.91 0.43 5.42
C ALA A 100 -8.33 0.94 4.01
N SER A 101 -8.29 2.26 3.79
CA SER A 101 -8.63 2.90 2.51
C SER A 101 -7.77 2.50 1.29
N LEU A 102 -6.79 1.60 1.42
CA LEU A 102 -6.18 0.96 0.23
C LEU A 102 -7.14 -0.01 -0.46
N ALA A 103 -8.16 -0.54 0.24
CA ALA A 103 -9.19 -1.37 -0.36
C ALA A 103 -9.98 -0.66 -1.48
N LYS A 104 -10.05 0.67 -1.43
CA LYS A 104 -10.63 1.52 -2.48
C LYS A 104 -10.00 1.26 -3.86
N LEU A 105 -8.78 0.73 -3.94
CA LEU A 105 -8.14 0.35 -5.20
C LEU A 105 -8.93 -0.73 -5.95
N MET A 106 -9.38 -1.79 -5.25
CA MET A 106 -10.26 -2.81 -5.87
C MET A 106 -11.60 -2.17 -6.30
N THR A 107 -12.11 -1.23 -5.52
CA THR A 107 -13.35 -0.52 -5.86
C THR A 107 -13.21 0.31 -7.14
N LEU A 108 -12.15 1.12 -7.23
CA LEU A 108 -11.84 1.96 -8.38
C LEU A 108 -11.52 1.13 -9.63
N TYR A 109 -10.92 -0.06 -9.47
CA TYR A 109 -10.77 -1.02 -10.57
C TYR A 109 -12.13 -1.44 -11.15
N LEU A 110 -13.04 -1.93 -10.30
CA LEU A 110 -14.36 -2.41 -10.74
C LEU A 110 -15.23 -1.29 -11.35
N VAL A 111 -15.11 -0.07 -10.83
CA VAL A 111 -15.74 1.13 -11.43
C VAL A 111 -15.19 1.40 -12.82
N ALA A 112 -13.87 1.48 -12.99
CA ALA A 112 -13.25 1.76 -14.28
C ALA A 112 -13.55 0.65 -15.31
N LYS A 113 -13.56 -0.61 -14.87
CA LYS A 113 -13.97 -1.79 -15.65
C LYS A 113 -15.41 -1.66 -16.16
N LYS A 114 -16.36 -1.28 -15.29
CA LYS A 114 -17.76 -1.04 -15.69
C LYS A 114 -17.90 0.16 -16.63
N VAL A 115 -17.17 1.25 -16.38
CA VAL A 115 -17.19 2.43 -17.27
C VAL A 115 -16.64 2.09 -18.66
N HIS A 116 -15.56 1.33 -18.77
CA HIS A 116 -15.02 0.85 -20.06
C HIS A 116 -16.05 -0.05 -20.78
N HIS A 117 -16.67 -1.00 -20.08
CA HIS A 117 -17.71 -1.87 -20.63
C HIS A 117 -18.94 -1.07 -21.14
N LEU A 118 -19.35 -0.01 -20.42
CA LEU A 118 -20.44 0.88 -20.81
C LEU A 118 -19.98 2.01 -21.75
N HIS A 119 -19.07 1.73 -22.68
CA HIS A 119 -18.57 2.67 -23.69
C HIS A 119 -18.13 4.04 -23.13
N ASN A 120 -17.33 4.02 -22.05
CA ASN A 120 -16.70 5.19 -21.43
C ASN A 120 -17.68 6.18 -20.73
N ASN A 121 -18.77 5.68 -20.15
CA ASN A 121 -19.84 6.45 -19.51
C ASN A 121 -19.48 7.12 -18.15
N TRP A 122 -18.37 7.85 -18.08
CA TRP A 122 -17.93 8.64 -16.91
C TRP A 122 -18.93 9.73 -16.48
N ASN A 123 -19.79 10.17 -17.40
CA ASN A 123 -20.76 11.24 -17.19
C ASN A 123 -22.11 10.74 -16.66
N GLN A 124 -22.34 9.43 -16.54
CA GLN A 124 -23.54 8.89 -15.91
C GLN A 124 -23.70 9.47 -14.51
N ARG A 125 -24.93 9.88 -14.17
CA ARG A 125 -25.26 10.38 -12.83
C ARG A 125 -25.66 9.22 -11.92
N ILE A 126 -25.06 9.22 -10.74
CA ILE A 126 -25.38 8.34 -9.61
C ILE A 126 -26.20 9.16 -8.62
N ASP A 127 -27.36 8.63 -8.22
CA ASP A 127 -28.15 9.23 -7.14
C ASP A 127 -27.50 8.95 -5.78
N VAL A 128 -27.49 9.97 -4.92
CA VAL A 128 -26.91 9.91 -3.56
C VAL A 128 -27.87 10.45 -2.51
N THR A 129 -29.18 10.40 -2.77
CA THR A 129 -30.22 10.86 -1.83
C THR A 129 -30.34 9.99 -0.58
N ASN A 130 -29.90 8.72 -0.66
CA ASN A 130 -29.85 7.75 0.45
C ASN A 130 -29.38 8.42 1.77
N PRO A 131 -30.22 8.47 2.82
CA PRO A 131 -29.93 9.26 4.02
C PRO A 131 -28.72 8.74 4.81
N ASN A 132 -28.34 7.48 4.65
CA ASN A 132 -27.14 6.90 5.25
C ASN A 132 -25.87 7.39 4.55
N LEU A 133 -25.84 7.36 3.21
CA LEU A 133 -24.77 7.95 2.41
C LEU A 133 -24.63 9.46 2.66
N ARG A 134 -25.75 10.19 2.67
CA ARG A 134 -25.74 11.63 2.97
C ARG A 134 -25.21 11.92 4.37
N ARG A 135 -25.64 11.18 5.40
CA ARG A 135 -25.13 11.33 6.78
C ARG A 135 -23.63 11.03 6.89
N MET A 136 -23.14 9.99 6.21
CA MET A 136 -21.70 9.69 6.15
C MET A 136 -20.91 10.81 5.46
N SER A 137 -21.37 11.30 4.31
CA SER A 137 -20.69 12.38 3.55
C SER A 137 -20.59 13.71 4.31
N HIS A 138 -21.33 13.89 5.42
CA HIS A 138 -21.25 15.11 6.22
C HIS A 138 -20.28 14.99 7.41
N ASN A 139 -19.89 13.77 7.83
CA ASN A 139 -18.83 13.56 8.82
C ASN A 139 -17.44 13.80 8.18
N SER A 140 -16.64 14.65 8.80
CA SER A 140 -15.24 14.95 8.43
C SER A 140 -14.33 13.73 8.44
N GLU A 141 -14.59 12.71 9.25
CA GLU A 141 -13.79 11.48 9.35
C GLU A 141 -13.85 10.66 8.04
N PHE A 142 -15.02 10.63 7.39
CA PHE A 142 -15.33 9.71 6.28
C PHE A 142 -15.58 10.38 4.92
N ASN A 143 -15.66 11.71 4.87
CA ASN A 143 -16.04 12.42 3.65
C ASN A 143 -14.88 12.77 2.71
N GLY A 144 -13.63 12.78 3.19
CA GLY A 144 -12.47 13.13 2.38
C GLY A 144 -12.48 14.55 1.81
N GLY A 145 -13.16 15.49 2.48
CA GLY A 145 -13.46 16.84 1.99
C GLY A 145 -14.69 16.94 1.07
N PHE A 146 -15.25 15.82 0.60
CA PHE A 146 -16.34 15.81 -0.37
C PHE A 146 -17.71 15.54 0.30
N LYS A 147 -18.50 16.61 0.51
CA LYS A 147 -19.86 16.52 1.10
C LYS A 147 -20.93 16.39 0.02
N PHE A 148 -21.98 15.58 0.24
CA PHE A 148 -23.09 15.43 -0.71
C PHE A 148 -24.10 16.58 -0.61
N LYS A 149 -23.73 17.71 -1.22
CA LYS A 149 -24.51 18.95 -1.35
C LYS A 149 -25.61 18.89 -2.42
N ALA A 150 -25.51 17.95 -3.36
CA ALA A 150 -26.51 17.70 -4.41
C ALA A 150 -27.09 16.29 -4.29
N ASN A 151 -28.25 16.06 -4.91
CA ASN A 151 -28.93 14.76 -4.92
C ASN A 151 -28.23 13.71 -5.79
N SER A 152 -27.41 14.13 -6.76
CA SER A 152 -26.67 13.23 -7.64
C SER A 152 -25.33 13.83 -8.09
N TYR A 153 -24.38 12.95 -8.46
CA TYR A 153 -23.06 13.30 -9.00
C TYR A 153 -22.70 12.40 -10.17
N THR A 154 -21.77 12.83 -11.03
CA THR A 154 -21.25 11.96 -12.10
C THR A 154 -20.33 10.87 -11.57
N VAL A 155 -20.19 9.74 -12.28
CA VAL A 155 -19.21 8.69 -11.96
C VAL A 155 -17.81 9.30 -11.79
N ARG A 156 -17.37 10.19 -12.70
CA ARG A 156 -16.05 10.84 -12.58
C ARG A 156 -15.90 11.66 -11.30
N GLN A 157 -16.93 12.42 -10.90
CA GLN A 157 -16.87 13.21 -9.67
C GLN A 157 -16.72 12.32 -8.42
N LEU A 158 -17.49 11.24 -8.32
CA LEU A 158 -17.36 10.31 -7.19
C LEU A 158 -16.02 9.53 -7.25
N TYR A 159 -15.52 9.21 -8.44
CA TYR A 159 -14.22 8.57 -8.64
C TYR A 159 -13.07 9.47 -8.15
N GLN A 160 -13.06 10.74 -8.58
CA GLN A 160 -12.11 11.75 -8.12
C GLN A 160 -12.20 11.95 -6.59
N ALA A 161 -13.40 11.98 -6.02
CA ALA A 161 -13.58 12.06 -4.57
C ALA A 161 -13.04 10.84 -3.81
N ALA A 162 -13.12 9.64 -4.39
CA ALA A 162 -12.62 8.40 -3.81
C ALA A 162 -11.09 8.22 -3.93
N ILE A 163 -10.46 8.68 -5.04
CA ILE A 163 -9.00 8.57 -5.24
C ILE A 163 -8.22 9.74 -4.61
N VAL A 164 -8.64 11.00 -4.83
CA VAL A 164 -7.95 12.20 -4.33
C VAL A 164 -8.29 12.41 -2.85
N GLY A 165 -9.57 12.58 -2.54
CA GLY A 165 -10.04 12.88 -1.18
C GLY A 165 -10.12 11.67 -0.25
N SER A 166 -10.09 10.44 -0.79
CA SER A 166 -10.35 9.20 -0.03
C SER A 166 -11.79 9.06 0.51
N SER A 167 -12.76 9.74 -0.07
CA SER A 167 -14.16 9.79 0.39
C SER A 167 -14.84 8.40 0.44
N ASP A 168 -15.22 7.95 1.64
CA ASP A 168 -15.88 6.66 1.86
C ASP A 168 -17.27 6.62 1.24
N SER A 169 -18.10 7.65 1.53
CA SER A 169 -19.44 7.78 0.97
C SER A 169 -19.45 7.78 -0.57
N SER A 170 -18.46 8.41 -1.21
CA SER A 170 -18.30 8.37 -2.67
C SER A 170 -17.92 6.97 -3.17
N THR A 171 -17.11 6.24 -2.39
CA THR A 171 -16.69 4.87 -2.72
C THR A 171 -17.83 3.87 -2.60
N ILE A 172 -18.68 3.97 -1.57
CA ILE A 172 -19.85 3.09 -1.38
C ILE A 172 -20.89 3.37 -2.47
N ALA A 173 -21.20 4.65 -2.75
CA ALA A 173 -22.11 5.02 -3.84
C ALA A 173 -21.65 4.52 -5.22
N LEU A 174 -20.33 4.50 -5.46
CA LEU A 174 -19.74 3.89 -6.66
C LEU A 174 -19.91 2.36 -6.68
N GLY A 175 -19.74 1.68 -5.55
CA GLY A 175 -19.95 0.23 -5.43
C GLY A 175 -21.42 -0.16 -5.65
N GLU A 176 -22.35 0.56 -5.02
CA GLU A 176 -23.79 0.44 -5.25
C GLU A 176 -24.14 0.69 -6.72
N TRP A 177 -23.53 1.68 -7.40
CA TRP A 177 -23.71 1.87 -8.84
C TRP A 177 -23.13 0.73 -9.69
N VAL A 178 -22.00 0.12 -9.30
CA VAL A 178 -21.45 -1.01 -10.05
C VAL A 178 -22.36 -2.24 -9.98
N ALA A 179 -22.80 -2.61 -8.78
CA ALA A 179 -23.40 -3.92 -8.51
C ALA A 179 -24.89 -3.89 -8.10
N GLY A 180 -25.51 -2.72 -8.06
CA GLY A 180 -26.90 -2.52 -7.61
C GLY A 180 -27.08 -2.51 -6.08
N SER A 181 -26.09 -2.99 -5.31
CA SER A 181 -26.05 -2.88 -3.84
C SER A 181 -24.62 -3.07 -3.31
N ASP A 182 -24.30 -2.49 -2.15
CA ASP A 182 -23.01 -2.68 -1.46
C ASP A 182 -22.75 -4.17 -1.16
N LYS A 183 -23.77 -4.93 -0.74
CA LYS A 183 -23.67 -6.38 -0.51
C LYS A 183 -23.23 -7.14 -1.77
N GLN A 184 -23.82 -6.85 -2.94
CA GLN A 184 -23.40 -7.48 -4.19
C GLN A 184 -22.00 -6.99 -4.59
N PHE A 185 -21.70 -5.70 -4.39
CA PHE A 185 -20.39 -5.16 -4.70
C PHE A 185 -19.25 -5.83 -3.92
N ILE A 186 -19.47 -6.12 -2.63
CA ILE A 186 -18.51 -6.86 -1.80
C ILE A 186 -18.32 -8.30 -2.35
N GLN A 187 -19.36 -8.95 -2.87
CA GLN A 187 -19.21 -10.24 -3.56
C GLN A 187 -18.40 -10.11 -4.85
N ASP A 188 -18.61 -9.05 -5.63
CA ASP A 188 -17.88 -8.77 -6.87
C ASP A 188 -16.38 -8.49 -6.59
N MET A 189 -16.06 -7.76 -5.52
CA MET A 189 -14.68 -7.55 -5.04
C MET A 189 -13.97 -8.88 -4.68
N ASN A 190 -14.64 -9.75 -3.92
CA ASN A 190 -14.09 -11.07 -3.59
C ASN A 190 -14.01 -12.00 -4.82
N THR A 191 -14.93 -11.86 -5.77
CA THR A 191 -14.91 -12.61 -7.04
C THR A 191 -13.75 -12.16 -7.91
N GLN A 192 -13.50 -10.85 -8.02
CA GLN A 192 -12.35 -10.31 -8.75
C GLN A 192 -11.01 -10.67 -8.08
N ALA A 193 -10.96 -10.77 -6.75
CA ALA A 193 -9.81 -11.30 -6.02
C ALA A 193 -9.54 -12.78 -6.34
N LYS A 194 -10.59 -13.63 -6.37
CA LYS A 194 -10.50 -15.05 -6.75
C LYS A 194 -10.06 -15.24 -8.20
N LEU A 195 -10.60 -14.45 -9.14
CA LEU A 195 -10.21 -14.45 -10.55
C LEU A 195 -8.74 -14.04 -10.79
N TRP A 196 -8.13 -13.36 -9.81
CA TRP A 196 -6.71 -13.00 -9.81
C TRP A 196 -5.87 -13.86 -8.83
N HIS A 197 -6.45 -14.92 -8.27
CA HIS A 197 -5.81 -15.85 -7.33
C HIS A 197 -5.15 -15.16 -6.11
N LEU A 198 -5.75 -14.06 -5.63
CA LEU A 198 -5.17 -13.23 -4.57
C LEU A 198 -5.48 -13.75 -3.17
N ASN A 199 -4.49 -13.68 -2.27
CA ASN A 199 -4.75 -13.74 -0.83
C ASN A 199 -5.33 -12.41 -0.35
N ALA A 200 -6.66 -12.30 -0.41
CA ALA A 200 -7.45 -11.12 -0.10
C ALA A 200 -8.90 -11.48 0.27
N HIS A 201 -9.44 -10.87 1.32
CA HIS A 201 -10.85 -10.93 1.67
C HIS A 201 -11.41 -9.52 1.90
N PHE A 202 -12.52 -9.21 1.23
CA PHE A 202 -13.21 -7.93 1.36
C PHE A 202 -14.55 -8.12 2.10
N VAL A 203 -14.84 -7.19 3.02
CA VAL A 203 -16.12 -7.03 3.71
C VAL A 203 -16.72 -5.63 3.52
N SER A 204 -15.98 -4.64 3.00
CA SER A 204 -16.49 -3.30 2.69
C SER A 204 -15.90 -2.70 1.41
N ALA A 205 -16.70 -1.92 0.67
CA ALA A 205 -16.22 -1.18 -0.51
C ALA A 205 -15.18 -0.10 -0.17
N SER A 206 -15.26 0.47 1.04
CA SER A 206 -14.50 1.64 1.46
C SER A 206 -13.17 1.32 2.15
N GLY A 207 -13.07 0.18 2.83
CA GLY A 207 -11.95 -0.14 3.73
C GLY A 207 -12.19 0.18 5.20
N LEU A 208 -13.37 0.70 5.57
CA LEU A 208 -13.80 0.85 6.95
C LEU A 208 -14.21 -0.50 7.57
N GLU A 209 -14.08 -0.60 8.89
CA GLU A 209 -14.57 -1.72 9.71
C GLU A 209 -16.09 -1.72 9.92
N ASN A 210 -16.62 -2.90 10.28
CA ASN A 210 -18.06 -3.14 10.52
C ASN A 210 -18.68 -2.16 11.54
N ASP A 211 -17.96 -1.76 12.59
CA ASP A 211 -18.45 -0.88 13.66
C ASP A 211 -18.51 0.60 13.28
N ASP A 212 -17.71 1.07 12.31
CA ASP A 212 -17.92 2.38 11.70
C ASP A 212 -19.08 2.36 10.71
N LEU A 213 -19.15 1.33 9.88
CA LEU A 213 -20.20 1.15 8.88
C LEU A 213 -21.59 0.97 9.51
N ALA A 214 -21.67 0.31 10.67
CA ALA A 214 -22.90 0.15 11.44
C ALA A 214 -23.51 1.47 11.93
N LYS A 215 -22.69 2.49 12.27
CA LYS A 215 -23.17 3.86 12.63
C LYS A 215 -23.97 4.50 11.49
N TYR A 216 -23.67 4.10 10.26
CA TYR A 216 -24.34 4.52 9.04
C TYR A 216 -25.33 3.46 8.50
N GLY A 217 -25.62 2.39 9.24
CA GLY A 217 -26.60 1.38 8.86
C GLY A 217 -26.16 0.42 7.74
N PHE A 218 -24.89 0.48 7.30
CA PHE A 218 -24.34 -0.47 6.34
C PHE A 218 -24.07 -1.81 7.05
N LYS A 219 -24.90 -2.81 6.77
CA LYS A 219 -24.84 -4.15 7.39
C LYS A 219 -23.95 -5.09 6.57
N ILE A 220 -22.67 -5.09 6.89
CA ILE A 220 -21.68 -6.00 6.30
C ILE A 220 -21.43 -7.23 7.18
N THR A 221 -20.95 -8.32 6.58
CA THR A 221 -20.73 -9.61 7.26
C THR A 221 -19.59 -9.56 8.27
N GLY A 222 -19.74 -10.24 9.41
CA GLY A 222 -18.71 -10.35 10.46
C GLY A 222 -19.16 -9.80 11.81
N LYS A 223 -18.20 -9.65 12.72
CA LYS A 223 -18.35 -9.04 14.05
C LYS A 223 -17.87 -7.59 14.03
N ASN A 224 -18.10 -6.84 15.11
CA ASN A 224 -17.45 -5.55 15.35
C ASN A 224 -15.93 -5.68 15.14
N LYS A 225 -15.29 -4.65 14.58
CA LYS A 225 -13.87 -4.61 14.16
C LYS A 225 -13.45 -5.62 13.08
N THR A 226 -14.37 -6.36 12.45
CA THR A 226 -14.07 -7.02 11.17
C THR A 226 -13.79 -5.96 10.10
N GLY A 227 -12.90 -6.23 9.15
CA GLY A 227 -12.48 -5.29 8.11
C GLY A 227 -11.78 -6.00 6.96
N ASN A 228 -11.36 -5.25 5.94
CA ASN A 228 -10.75 -5.82 4.73
C ASN A 228 -9.34 -6.37 5.01
N GLU A 229 -9.22 -7.70 4.98
CA GLU A 229 -7.97 -8.43 5.26
C GLU A 229 -7.29 -8.84 3.95
N VAL A 230 -6.21 -8.13 3.60
CA VAL A 230 -5.55 -8.26 2.30
C VAL A 230 -4.04 -8.25 2.48
N SER A 231 -3.35 -9.13 1.78
CA SER A 231 -1.89 -9.16 1.82
C SER A 231 -1.24 -7.98 1.07
N ALA A 232 -0.04 -7.57 1.49
CA ALA A 232 0.70 -6.50 0.79
C ALA A 232 0.98 -6.88 -0.67
N LEU A 233 1.27 -8.17 -0.93
CA LEU A 233 1.41 -8.75 -2.27
C LEU A 233 0.12 -8.63 -3.09
N ALA A 234 -1.04 -9.03 -2.55
CA ALA A 234 -2.31 -8.87 -3.25
C ALA A 234 -2.62 -7.40 -3.55
N THR A 235 -2.32 -6.50 -2.61
CA THR A 235 -2.45 -5.05 -2.79
C THR A 235 -1.56 -4.54 -3.94
N ALA A 236 -0.34 -5.06 -4.09
CA ALA A 236 0.56 -4.71 -5.20
C ALA A 236 0.04 -5.23 -6.56
N VAL A 237 -0.54 -6.43 -6.61
CA VAL A 237 -1.13 -7.00 -7.84
C VAL A 237 -2.38 -6.23 -8.25
N ILE A 238 -3.29 -5.91 -7.31
CA ILE A 238 -4.44 -5.02 -7.57
C ILE A 238 -3.96 -3.69 -8.16
N SER A 239 -2.95 -3.07 -7.52
CA SER A 239 -2.36 -1.82 -7.99
C SER A 239 -1.80 -1.93 -9.40
N ARG A 240 -1.05 -3.01 -9.72
CA ARG A 240 -0.50 -3.24 -11.06
C ARG A 240 -1.61 -3.41 -12.09
N ASN A 241 -2.65 -4.18 -11.80
CA ASN A 241 -3.73 -4.44 -12.74
C ASN A 241 -4.52 -3.17 -13.06
N ILE A 242 -4.73 -2.27 -12.08
CA ILE A 242 -5.26 -0.93 -12.36
C ILE A 242 -4.33 -0.15 -13.29
N LEU A 243 -3.01 -0.14 -13.04
CA LEU A 243 -2.07 0.59 -13.92
C LEU A 243 -1.88 -0.06 -15.31
N LYS A 244 -2.22 -1.34 -15.47
CA LYS A 244 -2.21 -2.10 -16.74
C LYS A 244 -3.47 -1.82 -17.56
N ASP A 245 -4.63 -1.94 -16.93
CA ASP A 245 -5.94 -1.97 -17.60
C ASP A 245 -6.60 -0.57 -17.64
N HIS A 246 -6.33 0.27 -16.64
CA HIS A 246 -6.91 1.60 -16.43
C HIS A 246 -5.85 2.65 -16.01
N PRO A 247 -4.75 2.84 -16.78
CA PRO A 247 -3.66 3.77 -16.44
C PRO A 247 -4.10 5.22 -16.23
N ASP A 248 -5.26 5.59 -16.75
CA ASP A 248 -5.90 6.90 -16.57
C ASP A 248 -6.18 7.26 -15.10
N ILE A 249 -6.21 6.31 -14.16
CA ILE A 249 -6.28 6.61 -12.71
C ILE A 249 -5.18 7.58 -12.27
N LEU A 250 -4.00 7.52 -12.90
CA LEU A 250 -2.86 8.36 -12.57
C LEU A 250 -3.15 9.84 -12.82
N LYS A 251 -4.05 10.18 -13.76
CA LYS A 251 -4.44 11.57 -14.05
C LYS A 251 -5.10 12.24 -12.85
N ASP A 252 -5.84 11.47 -12.05
CA ASP A 252 -6.47 11.94 -10.80
C ASP A 252 -5.54 11.69 -9.60
N ALA A 253 -4.92 10.51 -9.50
CA ALA A 253 -4.08 10.13 -8.37
C ALA A 253 -2.78 10.94 -8.23
N SER A 254 -2.28 11.56 -9.31
CA SER A 254 -1.10 12.42 -9.28
C SER A 254 -1.37 13.84 -8.80
N GLN A 255 -2.63 14.26 -8.68
CA GLN A 255 -2.98 15.63 -8.29
C GLN A 255 -2.80 15.81 -6.78
N SER A 256 -2.08 16.86 -6.37
CA SER A 256 -1.99 17.24 -4.95
C SER A 256 -3.29 17.86 -4.43
N SER A 257 -4.12 18.43 -5.31
CA SER A 257 -5.50 18.83 -5.03
C SER A 257 -6.33 18.87 -6.32
N GLU A 258 -7.66 18.72 -6.20
CA GLU A 258 -8.61 18.69 -7.33
C GLU A 258 -9.92 19.40 -6.96
N LYS A 259 -10.58 20.09 -7.91
CA LYS A 259 -11.82 20.86 -7.69
C LYS A 259 -13.06 20.08 -8.16
N VAL A 260 -13.44 19.06 -7.40
CA VAL A 260 -14.58 18.19 -7.71
C VAL A 260 -15.91 18.86 -7.33
N ALA A 261 -16.78 19.09 -8.33
CA ALA A 261 -18.13 19.64 -8.14
C ALA A 261 -18.18 20.92 -7.26
N GLY A 262 -17.20 21.81 -7.44
CA GLY A 262 -17.09 23.07 -6.69
C GLY A 262 -16.45 22.94 -5.30
N GLN A 263 -16.05 21.73 -4.88
CA GLN A 263 -15.36 21.46 -3.62
C GLN A 263 -13.88 21.19 -3.91
N ILE A 264 -12.97 21.79 -3.12
CA ILE A 264 -11.53 21.50 -3.23
C ILE A 264 -11.23 20.28 -2.38
N LEU A 265 -10.66 19.26 -3.00
CA LEU A 265 -10.16 18.05 -2.33
C LEU A 265 -8.64 18.10 -2.30
N VAL A 266 -8.05 17.73 -1.17
CA VAL A 266 -6.59 17.69 -0.99
C VAL A 266 -6.16 16.23 -0.94
N ASN A 267 -5.14 15.88 -1.72
CA ASN A 267 -4.58 14.54 -1.73
C ASN A 267 -3.66 14.34 -0.54
N VAL A 268 -3.99 13.37 0.30
CA VAL A 268 -3.23 13.06 1.53
C VAL A 268 -1.92 12.28 1.28
N ASN A 269 -1.43 12.23 0.03
CA ASN A 269 -0.10 11.75 -0.32
C ASN A 269 0.90 12.93 -0.46
N PRO A 270 1.69 13.26 0.57
CA PRO A 270 2.62 14.40 0.55
C PRO A 270 3.86 14.16 -0.33
N LEU A 271 4.06 12.96 -0.87
CA LEU A 271 5.16 12.63 -1.79
C LEU A 271 4.86 13.01 -3.25
N LEU A 272 3.63 13.44 -3.57
CA LEU A 272 3.29 13.95 -4.90
C LEU A 272 4.04 15.26 -5.21
N LYS A 273 4.10 15.61 -6.50
CA LYS A 273 4.56 16.94 -6.91
C LYS A 273 3.73 18.03 -6.22
N ASN A 274 4.40 19.06 -5.69
CA ASN A 274 3.83 20.12 -4.85
C ASN A 274 3.26 19.64 -3.50
N GLY A 275 3.47 18.38 -3.11
CA GLY A 275 3.19 17.87 -1.77
C GLY A 275 4.28 18.27 -0.76
N SER A 276 3.94 18.30 0.53
CA SER A 276 4.81 18.80 1.60
C SER A 276 6.07 17.97 1.88
N LEU A 277 6.23 16.81 1.24
CA LEU A 277 7.41 15.93 1.35
C LEU A 277 7.99 15.57 -0.04
N ALA A 278 7.68 16.32 -1.09
CA ALA A 278 8.14 16.06 -2.47
C ALA A 278 9.67 15.93 -2.57
N ASP A 279 10.43 16.76 -1.85
CA ASP A 279 11.90 16.75 -1.87
C ASP A 279 12.49 15.41 -1.38
N LEU A 280 11.78 14.71 -0.48
CA LEU A 280 12.19 13.38 -0.02
C LEU A 280 12.25 12.36 -1.17
N VAL A 281 11.52 12.58 -2.26
CA VAL A 281 11.47 11.74 -3.47
C VAL A 281 12.06 12.40 -4.71
N ASP A 282 12.82 13.49 -4.57
CA ASP A 282 13.52 14.13 -5.71
C ASP A 282 14.29 13.13 -6.61
N GLY A 283 14.27 13.40 -7.92
CA GLY A 283 14.70 12.49 -8.99
C GLY A 283 13.64 11.45 -9.41
N LEU A 284 12.55 11.28 -8.65
CA LEU A 284 11.47 10.33 -8.94
C LEU A 284 10.15 11.06 -9.28
N ASN A 285 9.51 10.70 -10.38
CA ASN A 285 8.11 11.05 -10.62
C ASN A 285 7.21 10.15 -9.76
N VAL A 286 6.73 10.68 -8.64
CA VAL A 286 5.71 10.03 -7.78
C VAL A 286 4.34 10.55 -8.18
N ASP A 287 3.45 9.64 -8.57
CA ASP A 287 2.19 9.97 -9.26
C ASP A 287 0.98 9.18 -8.73
N GLY A 288 1.08 8.66 -7.51
CA GLY A 288 0.03 7.88 -6.88
C GLY A 288 0.54 6.96 -5.75
N LEU A 289 -0.24 5.98 -5.31
CA LEU A 289 -1.60 5.66 -5.75
C LEU A 289 -2.64 5.87 -4.66
N LYS A 290 -2.42 5.38 -3.43
CA LYS A 290 -3.41 5.48 -2.36
C LYS A 290 -2.80 5.36 -0.96
N THR A 291 -3.42 6.05 -0.01
CA THR A 291 -3.17 5.99 1.43
C THR A 291 -4.30 5.24 2.16
N GLY A 292 -4.00 4.71 3.35
CA GLY A 292 -4.99 4.17 4.27
C GLY A 292 -4.58 4.36 5.73
N PHE A 293 -5.57 4.58 6.58
CA PHE A 293 -5.43 4.58 8.04
C PHE A 293 -6.74 4.12 8.68
N THR A 294 -6.65 3.23 9.66
CA THR A 294 -7.61 3.02 10.77
C THR A 294 -6.78 2.58 11.98
N ASP A 295 -7.30 2.71 13.20
CA ASP A 295 -6.57 2.33 14.42
C ASP A 295 -6.12 0.86 14.41
N SER A 296 -6.85 -0.02 13.73
CA SER A 296 -6.48 -1.43 13.60
C SER A 296 -5.50 -1.71 12.46
N ALA A 297 -5.54 -0.94 11.37
CA ALA A 297 -4.62 -1.07 10.24
C ALA A 297 -3.26 -0.42 10.52
N GLY A 298 -3.24 0.68 11.27
CA GLY A 298 -2.14 1.63 11.28
C GLY A 298 -2.05 2.43 9.97
N LEU A 299 -0.96 3.16 9.78
CA LEU A 299 -0.68 3.91 8.55
C LEU A 299 -0.22 2.95 7.45
N CYS A 300 -0.90 3.00 6.30
CA CYS A 300 -0.70 2.14 5.13
C CYS A 300 -0.61 2.98 3.85
N PHE A 301 0.21 2.57 2.89
CA PHE A 301 0.46 3.30 1.65
C PHE A 301 0.76 2.37 0.47
N VAL A 302 0.20 2.72 -0.69
CA VAL A 302 0.64 2.27 -2.01
C VAL A 302 1.21 3.49 -2.71
N GLY A 303 2.54 3.53 -2.89
CA GLY A 303 3.23 4.50 -3.72
C GLY A 303 3.52 3.95 -5.11
N THR A 304 3.37 4.78 -6.15
CA THR A 304 3.93 4.51 -7.48
C THR A 304 4.94 5.60 -7.82
N ALA A 305 6.11 5.20 -8.30
CA ALA A 305 7.21 6.11 -8.59
C ALA A 305 8.05 5.63 -9.78
N HIS A 306 8.59 6.55 -10.59
CA HIS A 306 9.64 6.23 -11.57
C HIS A 306 10.54 7.43 -11.92
N PRO A 307 11.87 7.24 -12.10
CA PRO A 307 12.70 8.18 -12.82
C PRO A 307 12.30 8.29 -14.31
N LYS A 308 12.79 9.32 -14.99
CA LYS A 308 12.63 9.49 -16.45
C LYS A 308 13.32 8.34 -17.20
N GLY A 309 12.58 7.62 -18.05
CA GLY A 309 13.11 6.52 -18.87
C GLY A 309 13.39 5.21 -18.12
N LYS A 310 13.03 5.11 -16.83
CA LYS A 310 13.15 3.87 -16.03
C LYS A 310 11.80 3.15 -15.91
N HIS A 311 11.83 1.90 -15.46
CA HIS A 311 10.61 1.16 -15.07
C HIS A 311 9.88 1.85 -13.92
N ARG A 312 8.63 1.46 -13.70
CA ARG A 312 7.81 1.89 -12.57
C ARG A 312 7.84 0.88 -11.44
N ILE A 313 8.11 1.35 -10.23
CA ILE A 313 7.94 0.58 -9.00
C ILE A 313 6.62 0.94 -8.34
N ILE A 314 5.86 -0.08 -7.99
CA ILE A 314 4.77 -0.03 -7.01
C ILE A 314 5.37 -0.48 -5.68
N LEU A 315 5.33 0.40 -4.67
CA LEU A 315 5.75 0.12 -3.30
C LEU A 315 4.51 0.09 -2.40
N VAL A 316 4.23 -1.06 -1.80
CA VAL A 316 3.21 -1.20 -0.75
C VAL A 316 3.90 -1.29 0.59
N VAL A 317 3.44 -0.49 1.55
CA VAL A 317 3.93 -0.45 2.94
C VAL A 317 2.71 -0.45 3.86
N LEU A 318 2.63 -1.40 4.79
CA LEU A 318 1.52 -1.56 5.72
C LEU A 318 2.02 -1.43 7.17
N ASN A 319 1.24 -0.71 7.98
CA ASN A 319 1.49 -0.43 9.40
C ASN A 319 2.91 0.12 9.66
N ASP A 320 3.23 1.31 9.16
CA ASP A 320 4.51 2.03 9.39
C ASP A 320 4.29 3.42 10.02
N GLN A 321 4.91 3.66 11.18
CA GLN A 321 4.71 4.90 11.96
C GLN A 321 5.27 6.19 11.31
N LYS A 322 6.07 6.06 10.25
CA LYS A 322 6.72 7.16 9.50
C LYS A 322 6.49 6.98 7.99
N ILE A 323 5.32 6.43 7.64
CA ILE A 323 4.93 5.86 6.34
C ILE A 323 5.54 6.55 5.11
N PHE A 324 5.43 7.88 5.00
CA PHE A 324 5.91 8.63 3.82
C PHE A 324 7.44 8.79 3.80
N THR A 325 8.06 9.16 4.93
CA THR A 325 9.51 9.30 5.05
C THR A 325 10.22 7.95 4.87
N ASN A 326 9.63 6.87 5.39
CA ASN A 326 10.15 5.52 5.21
C ASN A 326 9.94 5.01 3.77
N SER A 327 8.79 5.29 3.15
CA SER A 327 8.55 5.00 1.72
C SER A 327 9.50 5.75 0.80
N ALA A 328 9.76 7.04 1.03
CA ALA A 328 10.68 7.84 0.24
C ALA A 328 12.11 7.28 0.26
N LYS A 329 12.61 6.88 1.44
CA LYS A 329 13.90 6.17 1.59
C LYS A 329 13.90 4.86 0.80
N MET A 330 12.86 4.05 0.94
CA MET A 330 12.76 2.76 0.23
C MET A 330 12.76 2.96 -1.29
N LEU A 331 11.99 3.92 -1.83
CA LEU A 331 11.97 4.22 -3.26
C LEU A 331 13.34 4.67 -3.79
N LYS A 332 14.03 5.58 -3.08
CA LYS A 332 15.39 6.03 -3.46
C LYS A 332 16.41 4.88 -3.38
N GLU A 333 16.35 4.03 -2.36
CA GLU A 333 17.20 2.82 -2.29
C GLU A 333 16.91 1.82 -3.41
N LEU A 334 15.65 1.56 -3.74
CA LEU A 334 15.26 0.57 -4.75
C LEU A 334 15.81 0.94 -6.14
N TYR A 335 15.75 2.21 -6.52
CA TYR A 335 16.35 2.69 -7.78
C TYR A 335 17.88 2.76 -7.74
N ARG A 336 18.49 3.16 -6.60
CA ARG A 336 19.95 3.09 -6.42
C ARG A 336 20.50 1.68 -6.58
N ASN A 337 19.78 0.70 -6.05
CA ASN A 337 20.22 -0.69 -5.98
C ASN A 337 19.88 -1.48 -7.28
N ASN A 338 18.98 -0.98 -8.14
CA ASN A 338 18.56 -1.62 -9.39
C ASN A 338 18.67 -0.68 -10.63
N PRO A 339 19.85 -0.08 -10.91
CA PRO A 339 19.97 0.98 -11.93
C PRO A 339 19.69 0.54 -13.38
N GLN A 340 19.68 -0.76 -13.67
CA GLN A 340 19.44 -1.32 -15.01
C GLN A 340 17.96 -1.44 -15.41
N GLN A 341 17.01 -0.96 -14.59
CA GLN A 341 15.58 -0.89 -14.92
C GLN A 341 15.26 0.19 -15.98
N THR A 342 15.80 0.08 -17.19
CA THR A 342 15.57 1.02 -18.31
C THR A 342 14.46 0.53 -19.24
N LYS A 343 13.48 1.39 -19.54
CA LYS A 343 12.50 1.09 -20.59
C LYS A 343 13.21 1.06 -21.96
N PRO A 344 12.80 0.19 -22.90
CA PRO A 344 13.31 0.21 -24.27
C PRO A 344 13.18 1.60 -24.88
N LYS A 345 14.16 2.03 -25.69
CA LYS A 345 14.00 3.24 -26.51
C LYS A 345 12.81 3.03 -27.44
N ALA A 346 11.79 3.87 -27.34
CA ALA A 346 10.64 3.82 -28.24
C ALA A 346 11.13 3.96 -29.69
N VAL A 347 11.04 2.87 -30.46
CA VAL A 347 11.38 2.89 -31.89
C VAL A 347 10.41 3.85 -32.56
N LYS A 348 10.93 4.92 -33.17
CA LYS A 348 10.13 5.81 -34.02
C LYS A 348 9.66 5.01 -35.22
N GLN A 349 8.47 4.42 -35.14
CA GLN A 349 7.75 3.89 -36.29
C GLN A 349 7.69 4.99 -37.34
N HIS A 350 8.45 4.82 -38.40
CA HIS A 350 8.36 5.72 -39.55
C HIS A 350 6.97 5.49 -40.14
N LYS A 351 6.14 6.54 -40.16
CA LYS A 351 4.90 6.52 -40.92
C LYS A 351 5.27 6.36 -42.40
N VAL A 352 5.23 5.12 -42.89
CA VAL A 352 5.25 4.84 -44.32
C VAL A 352 4.06 5.60 -44.91
N LYS A 353 4.35 6.66 -45.66
CA LYS A 353 3.33 7.34 -46.46
C LYS A 353 2.96 6.37 -47.58
N MET A 354 1.88 5.62 -47.39
CA MET A 354 1.14 5.03 -48.50
C MET A 354 0.75 6.19 -49.42
N ALA A 355 1.31 6.23 -50.63
CA ALA A 355 0.80 7.10 -51.67
C ALA A 355 -0.64 6.67 -52.03
N LYS A 356 -1.42 7.63 -52.50
CA LYS A 356 -2.69 7.39 -53.19
C LYS A 356 -2.44 7.55 -54.69
#